data_AF-A0A7S2TY88-F1
#
_entry.id   AF-A0A7S2TY88-F1
#
_cell.length_a   1.000
_cell.length_b   1.000
_cell.length_c   1.000
_cell.angle_alpha   90.00
_cell.angle_beta   90.00
_cell.angle_gamma   90.00
#
_symmetry.space_group_name_H-M   'P 1'
#
loop_
_entity.id
_entity.type
_entity.pdbx_description
1 polymer ?
#
loop_
_entity_poly.entity_id
_entity_poly.type
_entity_poly.pdbx_seq_one_letter_code
_entity_poly.pdbx_strand_id
1 'polypeptide(L)'
;MRAVRSAWILLKEMNLMFRPVRKEYQLNERMYGALTGMSKSQIALTFGEDLVQQWRRSLDVRPPSLDERHPHWPGKERKYRDLPADKIPKTESLRDTMNRAVPLYKEDIEKDLRAGKNVLVVAHYNSLRGLVKHIDSIDTENIKSIEIPTGIPLVFEFDENMEPIRSNFSKGAISGSYLAPPEVTIA
;
A
#
# COMPACT_ATOMS: atom_id res chain seq x y z
N MET A 1 12.00 2.84 3.77
CA MET A 1 13.02 1.94 4.34
C MET A 1 12.43 0.60 4.79
N ARG A 2 11.32 0.55 5.54
CA ARG A 2 10.72 -0.72 6.03
C ARG A 2 10.42 -1.72 4.91
N ALA A 3 9.63 -1.35 3.89
CA ALA A 3 9.31 -2.23 2.77
C ALA A 3 10.55 -2.69 1.97
N VAL A 4 11.51 -1.78 1.72
CA VAL A 4 12.77 -2.11 1.04
C VAL A 4 13.56 -3.16 1.82
N ARG A 5 13.66 -3.02 3.15
CA ARG A 5 14.32 -4.02 4.01
C ARG A 5 13.60 -5.36 3.97
N SER A 6 12.26 -5.37 4.01
CA SER A 6 11.46 -6.59 3.86
C SER A 6 11.71 -7.27 2.51
N ALA A 7 11.76 -6.51 1.42
CA ALA A 7 12.07 -7.05 0.09
C ALA A 7 13.47 -7.69 0.04
N TRP A 8 14.48 -7.04 0.63
CA TRP A 8 15.83 -7.61 0.69
C TRP A 8 15.91 -8.89 1.52
N ILE A 9 15.19 -8.97 2.65
CA ILE A 9 15.10 -10.21 3.43
C ILE A 9 14.49 -11.31 2.57
N LEU A 10 13.33 -11.07 1.94
CA LEU A 10 12.65 -12.05 1.10
C LEU A 10 13.55 -12.53 -0.06
N LEU A 11 14.20 -11.60 -0.78
CA LEU A 11 15.11 -11.95 -1.88
C LEU A 11 16.32 -12.75 -1.41
N LYS A 12 16.86 -12.44 -0.22
CA LYS A 12 17.96 -13.20 0.36
C LYS A 12 17.51 -14.63 0.70
N GLU A 13 16.41 -14.78 1.42
CA GLU A 13 15.91 -16.11 1.85
C GLU A 13 15.49 -16.99 0.67
N MET A 14 14.96 -16.39 -0.41
CA MET A 14 14.63 -17.12 -1.64
C MET A 14 15.84 -17.39 -2.55
N ASN A 15 17.05 -16.93 -2.19
CA ASN A 15 18.24 -16.96 -3.05
C ASN A 15 18.04 -16.27 -4.42
N LEU A 16 17.30 -15.15 -4.43
CA LEU A 16 16.91 -14.37 -5.61
C LEU A 16 17.51 -12.95 -5.63
N MET A 17 18.62 -12.72 -4.92
CA MET A 17 19.27 -11.39 -4.82
C MET A 17 19.71 -10.80 -6.17
N PHE A 18 19.86 -11.62 -7.20
CA PHE A 18 20.20 -11.19 -8.57
C PHE A 18 19.01 -10.58 -9.33
N ARG A 19 17.78 -10.71 -8.81
CA ARG A 19 16.57 -10.19 -9.47
C ARG A 19 16.53 -8.66 -9.43
N PRO A 20 16.01 -8.00 -10.49
CA PRO A 20 15.86 -6.56 -10.49
C PRO A 20 14.87 -6.08 -9.43
N VAL A 21 15.19 -4.96 -8.77
CA VAL A 21 14.33 -4.33 -7.75
C VAL A 21 14.06 -2.87 -8.10
N ARG A 22 12.83 -2.58 -8.52
CA ARG A 22 12.33 -1.22 -8.74
C ARG A 22 11.79 -0.63 -7.43
N LYS A 23 12.06 0.66 -7.19
CA LYS A 23 11.60 1.38 -5.99
C LYS A 23 10.76 2.56 -6.46
N GLU A 24 9.46 2.47 -6.23
CA GLU A 24 8.50 3.43 -6.77
C GLU A 24 7.81 4.17 -5.63
N TYR A 25 7.78 5.50 -5.70
CA TYR A 25 7.16 6.28 -4.62
C TYR A 25 5.66 5.96 -4.51
N GLN A 26 5.01 5.61 -5.63
CA GLN A 26 3.60 5.19 -5.76
C GLN A 26 3.19 4.10 -4.77
N LEU A 27 4.13 3.27 -4.32
CA LEU A 27 3.92 2.20 -3.34
C LEU A 27 4.18 2.62 -1.89
N ASN A 28 4.47 3.90 -1.63
CA ASN A 28 4.63 4.41 -0.26
C ASN A 28 3.32 4.33 0.52
N GLU A 29 3.44 4.25 1.85
CA GLU A 29 2.31 4.40 2.76
C GLU A 29 1.61 5.76 2.59
N ARG A 30 0.33 5.82 2.98
CA ARG A 30 -0.47 7.05 3.02
C ARG A 30 0.28 8.18 3.73
N MET A 31 0.33 9.35 3.12
CA MET A 31 0.90 10.56 3.71
C MET A 31 -0.04 11.16 4.77
N TYR A 32 0.34 11.05 6.04
CA TYR A 32 -0.48 11.49 7.18
C TYR A 32 -0.48 13.01 7.44
N GLY A 33 0.15 13.79 6.55
CA GLY A 33 0.23 15.23 6.68
C GLY A 33 0.84 15.68 8.00
N ALA A 34 0.27 16.71 8.62
CA ALA A 34 0.73 17.29 9.88
C ALA A 34 0.67 16.32 11.08
N LEU A 35 0.02 15.18 10.95
CA LEU A 35 0.05 14.13 11.98
C LEU A 35 1.36 13.34 11.98
N THR A 36 2.21 13.52 10.96
CA THR A 36 3.48 12.82 10.83
C THR A 36 4.42 13.19 11.98
N GLY A 37 4.80 12.19 12.77
CA GLY A 37 5.66 12.34 13.95
C GLY A 37 4.90 12.39 15.28
N MET A 38 3.56 12.51 15.24
CA MET A 38 2.73 12.47 16.46
C MET A 38 2.37 11.03 16.85
N SER A 39 2.28 10.78 18.16
CA SER A 39 1.73 9.53 18.68
C SER A 39 0.20 9.50 18.54
N LYS A 40 -0.40 8.30 18.56
CA LYS A 40 -1.87 8.15 18.50
C LYS A 40 -2.58 8.88 19.64
N SER A 41 -2.01 8.85 20.85
CA SER A 41 -2.56 9.54 22.02
C SER A 41 -2.48 11.05 21.88
N GLN A 42 -1.36 11.58 21.36
CA GLN A 42 -1.23 13.01 21.08
C GLN A 42 -2.26 13.47 20.05
N ILE A 43 -2.45 12.73 18.96
CA ILE A 43 -3.43 13.08 17.94
C ILE A 43 -4.85 13.09 18.52
N ALA A 44 -5.23 12.06 19.29
CA ALA A 44 -6.55 11.98 19.91
C ALA A 44 -6.80 13.14 20.90
N LEU A 45 -5.79 13.50 21.70
CA LEU A 45 -5.88 14.61 22.64
C LEU A 45 -6.01 15.97 21.94
N THR A 46 -5.28 16.18 20.84
CA THR A 46 -5.27 17.46 20.11
C THR A 46 -6.50 17.66 19.22
N PHE A 47 -6.96 16.60 18.55
CA PHE A 47 -7.97 16.70 17.49
C PHE A 47 -9.32 16.05 17.86
N GLY A 48 -9.39 15.33 18.98
CA GLY A 48 -10.56 14.58 19.40
C GLY A 48 -10.67 13.20 18.73
N GLU A 49 -11.28 12.25 19.43
CA GLU A 49 -11.39 10.86 18.95
C GLU A 49 -12.24 10.73 17.68
N ASP A 50 -13.32 11.50 17.58
CA ASP A 50 -14.25 11.42 16.43
C ASP A 50 -13.54 11.76 15.11
N LEU A 51 -12.74 12.83 15.11
CA LEU A 51 -12.00 13.25 13.92
C LEU A 51 -10.89 12.24 13.57
N VAL A 52 -10.23 11.65 14.57
CA VAL A 52 -9.26 10.56 14.37
C VAL A 52 -9.93 9.33 13.76
N GLN A 53 -11.12 8.96 14.24
CA GLN A 53 -11.89 7.87 13.65
C GLN A 53 -12.30 8.18 12.22
N GLN A 54 -12.67 9.42 11.90
CA GLN A 54 -12.93 9.83 10.52
C GLN A 54 -11.69 9.65 9.62
N TRP A 55 -10.48 10.07 10.04
CA TRP A 55 -9.26 9.83 9.25
C TRP A 55 -8.89 8.36 9.10
N ARG A 56 -9.26 7.51 10.07
CA ARG A 56 -9.00 6.07 10.02
C ARG A 56 -10.00 5.32 9.14
N ARG A 57 -11.28 5.72 9.19
CA ARG A 57 -12.39 5.00 8.55
C ARG A 57 -12.81 5.60 7.22
N SER A 58 -12.61 6.90 7.00
CA SER A 58 -13.03 7.54 5.76
C SER A 58 -12.06 7.23 4.63
N LEU A 59 -12.61 7.08 3.44
CA LEU A 59 -11.82 6.95 2.23
C LEU A 59 -11.26 8.32 1.79
N ASP A 60 -12.06 9.38 1.99
CA ASP A 60 -11.88 10.67 1.34
C ASP A 60 -11.34 11.77 2.26
N VAL A 61 -11.49 11.59 3.58
CA VAL A 61 -11.07 12.61 4.54
C VAL A 61 -9.55 12.60 4.65
N ARG A 62 -8.94 13.73 4.29
CA ARG A 62 -7.51 13.99 4.43
C ARG A 62 -7.19 14.47 5.85
N PRO A 63 -6.09 14.01 6.46
CA PRO A 63 -5.48 14.69 7.60
C PRO A 63 -5.05 16.12 7.25
N PRO A 64 -4.77 16.99 8.24
CA PRO A 64 -4.29 18.35 7.98
C PRO A 64 -3.01 18.32 7.14
N SER A 65 -2.93 19.21 6.16
CA SER A 65 -1.81 19.28 5.21
C SER A 65 -0.52 19.72 5.87
N LEU A 66 0.63 19.22 5.40
CA LEU A 66 1.93 19.77 5.77
C LEU A 66 2.23 21.09 5.07
N ASP A 67 2.80 22.02 5.83
CA ASP A 67 3.56 23.15 5.31
C ASP A 67 4.95 22.68 4.85
N GLU A 68 5.50 23.26 3.78
CA GLU A 68 6.82 22.87 3.24
C GLU A 68 7.98 23.18 4.20
N ARG A 69 7.78 24.11 5.14
CA ARG A 69 8.74 24.42 6.21
C ARG A 69 8.75 23.35 7.29
N HIS A 70 7.72 22.49 7.37
CA HIS A 70 7.64 21.46 8.40
C HIS A 70 8.86 20.51 8.38
N PRO A 71 9.37 20.05 9.53
CA PRO A 71 10.54 19.16 9.58
C PRO A 71 10.36 17.86 8.80
N HIS A 72 9.12 17.35 8.74
CA HIS A 72 8.77 16.10 8.08
C HIS A 72 8.25 16.26 6.63
N TRP A 73 8.43 17.44 6.01
CA TRP A 73 8.06 17.63 4.59
C TRP A 73 8.88 16.70 3.68
N PRO A 74 8.25 15.76 2.93
CA PRO A 74 9.00 14.82 2.08
C PRO A 74 9.83 15.50 1.00
N GLY A 75 9.45 16.69 0.52
CA GLY A 75 10.24 17.43 -0.48
C GLY A 75 11.65 17.83 -0.01
N LYS A 76 11.96 17.72 1.29
CA LYS A 76 13.32 17.89 1.82
C LYS A 76 14.18 16.63 1.72
N GLU A 77 13.58 15.46 1.46
CA GLU A 77 14.30 14.20 1.41
C GLU A 77 14.91 13.96 0.02
N ARG A 78 16.20 13.61 -0.02
CA ARG A 78 16.95 13.33 -1.26
C ARG A 78 16.25 12.36 -2.21
N LYS A 79 15.52 11.36 -1.67
CA LYS A 79 14.85 10.31 -2.45
C LYS A 79 13.66 10.79 -3.29
N TYR A 80 13.19 12.03 -3.08
CA TYR A 80 12.12 12.65 -3.87
C TYR A 80 12.62 13.82 -4.73
N ARG A 81 13.93 14.09 -4.77
CA ARG A 81 14.50 15.25 -5.47
C ARG A 81 14.14 15.30 -6.96
N ASP A 82 14.06 14.12 -7.58
CA ASP A 82 13.83 14.00 -9.02
C ASP A 82 12.33 13.82 -9.34
N LEU A 83 11.45 13.92 -8.33
CA LEU A 83 10.01 13.85 -8.48
C LEU A 83 9.43 15.26 -8.67
N PRO A 84 8.49 15.48 -9.62
CA PRO A 84 7.79 16.75 -9.75
C PRO A 84 7.11 17.16 -8.43
N ALA A 85 7.17 18.45 -8.10
CA ALA A 85 6.70 18.96 -6.80
C ALA A 85 5.21 18.68 -6.55
N ASP A 86 4.38 18.67 -7.60
CA ASP A 86 2.95 18.35 -7.55
C ASP A 86 2.66 16.87 -7.22
N LYS A 87 3.66 15.99 -7.39
CA LYS A 87 3.56 14.56 -7.05
C LYS A 87 4.02 14.25 -5.63
N ILE A 88 4.61 15.21 -4.91
CA ILE A 88 5.03 15.03 -3.53
C ILE A 88 3.83 15.34 -2.61
N PRO A 89 3.23 14.34 -1.93
CA PRO A 89 2.02 14.58 -1.16
C PRO A 89 2.31 15.39 0.12
N LYS A 90 1.48 16.40 0.38
CA LYS A 90 1.44 17.13 1.67
C LYS A 90 0.50 16.49 2.68
N THR A 91 -0.50 15.76 2.21
CA THR A 91 -1.43 14.90 2.97
C THR A 91 -2.16 14.04 1.96
N GLU A 92 -2.58 12.85 2.36
CA GLU A 92 -3.34 11.91 1.54
C GLU A 92 -4.51 11.34 2.33
N SER A 93 -5.65 11.24 1.66
CA SER A 93 -6.72 10.34 2.03
C SER A 93 -6.37 8.92 1.59
N LEU A 94 -7.21 7.94 1.95
CA LEU A 94 -7.03 6.59 1.42
C LEU A 94 -7.23 6.58 -0.11
N ARG A 95 -8.20 7.35 -0.64
CA ARG A 95 -8.42 7.48 -2.09
C ARG A 95 -7.20 8.04 -2.81
N ASP A 96 -6.55 9.06 -2.27
CA ASP A 96 -5.37 9.65 -2.89
C ASP A 96 -4.23 8.64 -3.04
N THR A 97 -4.02 7.85 -1.98
CA THR A 97 -3.03 6.76 -1.99
C THR A 97 -3.33 5.75 -3.10
N MET A 98 -4.62 5.40 -3.29
CA MET A 98 -5.06 4.47 -4.34
C MET A 98 -4.88 5.04 -5.74
N ASN A 99 -5.30 6.29 -5.94
CA ASN A 99 -5.20 6.99 -7.22
C ASN A 99 -3.75 7.10 -7.70
N ARG A 100 -2.78 7.02 -6.78
CA ARG A 100 -1.35 7.04 -7.08
C ARG A 100 -0.76 5.64 -7.28
N ALA A 101 -1.23 4.64 -6.53
CA ALA A 101 -0.75 3.26 -6.62
C ALA A 101 -1.29 2.50 -7.84
N VAL A 102 -2.56 2.72 -8.21
CA VAL A 102 -3.23 1.99 -9.30
C VAL A 102 -2.61 2.26 -10.69
N PRO A 103 -2.23 3.50 -11.05
CA PRO A 103 -1.52 3.73 -12.31
C PRO A 103 -0.22 2.94 -12.43
N LEU A 104 0.57 2.82 -11.35
CA LEU A 104 1.76 1.97 -11.35
C LEU A 104 1.42 0.50 -11.64
N TYR A 105 0.30 0.00 -11.10
CA TYR A 105 -0.13 -1.36 -11.40
C TYR A 105 -0.42 -1.54 -12.89
N LYS A 106 -1.25 -0.68 -13.48
CA LYS A 106 -1.65 -0.80 -14.89
C LYS A 106 -0.49 -0.59 -15.86
N GLU A 107 0.38 0.38 -15.56
CA GLU A 107 1.42 0.81 -16.48
C GLU A 107 2.69 -0.05 -16.40
N ASP A 108 2.95 -0.71 -15.27
CA ASP A 108 4.18 -1.48 -15.06
C ASP A 108 3.90 -2.93 -14.63
N ILE A 109 3.17 -3.12 -13.52
CA ILE A 109 3.01 -4.46 -12.92
C ILE A 109 2.22 -5.37 -13.86
N GLU A 110 1.08 -4.92 -14.38
CA GLU A 110 0.25 -5.69 -15.31
C GLU A 110 1.00 -6.01 -16.60
N LYS A 111 1.82 -5.08 -17.11
CA LYS A 111 2.65 -5.34 -18.29
C LYS A 111 3.67 -6.46 -18.04
N ASP A 112 4.30 -6.46 -16.88
CA ASP A 112 5.23 -7.53 -16.49
C ASP A 112 4.50 -8.88 -16.32
N LEU A 113 3.29 -8.88 -15.73
CA LEU A 113 2.46 -10.08 -15.59
C LEU A 113 2.02 -10.63 -16.95
N ARG A 114 1.54 -9.78 -17.87
CA ARG A 114 1.19 -10.16 -19.25
C ARG A 114 2.38 -10.67 -20.05
N ALA A 115 3.60 -10.25 -19.70
CA ALA A 115 4.83 -10.78 -20.27
C ALA A 115 5.25 -12.14 -19.66
N GLY A 116 4.40 -12.77 -18.84
CA GLY A 116 4.65 -14.07 -18.21
C GLY A 116 5.63 -14.01 -17.04
N LYS A 117 5.89 -12.84 -16.45
CA LYS A 117 6.79 -12.71 -15.30
C LYS A 117 6.03 -12.89 -13.99
N ASN A 118 6.71 -13.48 -13.01
CA ASN A 118 6.25 -13.46 -11.62
C ASN A 118 6.69 -12.14 -10.96
N VAL A 119 5.74 -11.38 -10.42
CA VAL A 119 5.99 -10.08 -9.79
C VAL A 119 5.75 -10.16 -8.29
N LEU A 120 6.75 -9.76 -7.50
CA LEU A 120 6.64 -9.61 -6.04
C LEU A 120 6.53 -8.12 -5.69
N VAL A 121 5.40 -7.73 -5.09
CA VAL A 121 5.17 -6.37 -4.60
C VAL A 121 5.34 -6.33 -3.08
N VAL A 122 6.36 -5.62 -2.59
CA VAL A 122 6.58 -5.40 -1.16
C VAL A 122 6.37 -3.93 -0.84
N ALA A 123 5.27 -3.63 -0.17
CA ALA A 123 4.81 -2.25 0.05
C ALA A 123 4.18 -2.06 1.43
N HIS A 124 3.26 -1.10 1.53
CA HIS A 124 2.63 -0.66 2.77
C HIS A 124 1.12 -0.94 2.77
N TYR A 125 0.49 -0.80 3.93
CA TYR A 125 -0.90 -1.25 4.13
C TYR A 125 -1.88 -0.55 3.19
N ASN A 126 -1.88 0.79 3.14
CA ASN A 126 -2.88 1.51 2.33
C ASN A 126 -2.59 1.44 0.84
N SER A 127 -1.32 1.39 0.43
CA SER A 127 -0.95 1.14 -0.98
C SER A 127 -1.38 -0.25 -1.42
N LEU A 128 -1.14 -1.29 -0.61
CA LEU A 128 -1.54 -2.67 -0.93
C LEU A 128 -3.06 -2.81 -0.97
N ARG A 129 -3.81 -2.17 -0.06
CA ARG A 129 -5.28 -2.14 -0.13
C ARG A 129 -5.79 -1.51 -1.42
N GLY A 130 -5.12 -0.47 -1.91
CA GLY A 130 -5.44 0.13 -3.21
C GLY A 130 -5.26 -0.84 -4.37
N LEU A 131 -4.15 -1.59 -4.36
CA LEU A 131 -3.89 -2.62 -5.36
C LEU A 131 -4.89 -3.77 -5.28
N VAL A 132 -5.13 -4.33 -4.09
CA VAL A 132 -6.11 -5.41 -3.88
C VAL A 132 -7.51 -4.98 -4.32
N LYS A 133 -7.94 -3.77 -3.94
CA LYS A 133 -9.22 -3.22 -4.40
C LYS A 133 -9.30 -3.18 -5.92
N HIS A 134 -8.22 -2.77 -6.58
CA HIS A 134 -8.19 -2.68 -8.03
C HIS A 134 -8.24 -4.06 -8.68
N ILE A 135 -7.44 -5.00 -8.19
CA ILE A 135 -7.35 -6.38 -8.69
C ILE A 135 -8.69 -7.09 -8.56
N ASP A 136 -9.28 -7.10 -7.36
CA ASP A 136 -10.53 -7.81 -7.06
C ASP A 136 -11.79 -6.99 -7.40
N SER A 137 -11.63 -5.82 -8.03
CA SER A 137 -12.73 -4.89 -8.33
C SER A 137 -13.63 -4.60 -7.10
N ILE A 138 -13.05 -4.55 -5.90
CA ILE A 138 -13.81 -4.41 -4.65
C ILE A 138 -14.41 -3.01 -4.57
N ASP A 139 -15.68 -2.94 -4.18
CA ASP A 139 -16.38 -1.68 -3.98
C ASP A 139 -15.74 -0.82 -2.90
N THR A 140 -15.86 0.49 -3.08
CA THR A 140 -15.27 1.49 -2.21
C THR A 140 -15.80 1.40 -0.77
N GLU A 141 -17.03 0.94 -0.58
CA GLU A 141 -17.62 0.74 0.76
C GLU A 141 -16.97 -0.44 1.50
N ASN A 142 -16.66 -1.50 0.76
CA ASN A 142 -16.08 -2.74 1.28
C ASN A 142 -14.57 -2.65 1.50
N ILE A 143 -13.91 -1.58 1.07
CA ILE A 143 -12.46 -1.46 1.29
C ILE A 143 -12.10 -1.52 2.78
N LYS A 144 -12.96 -0.97 3.63
CA LYS A 144 -12.71 -0.81 5.08
C LYS A 144 -12.57 -2.14 5.80
N SER A 145 -13.19 -3.20 5.28
CA SER A 145 -13.10 -4.56 5.82
C SER A 145 -11.92 -5.35 5.25
N ILE A 146 -11.19 -4.81 4.27
CA ILE A 146 -9.95 -5.43 3.77
C ILE A 146 -8.84 -5.20 4.81
N GLU A 147 -8.53 -6.25 5.55
CA GLU A 147 -7.36 -6.34 6.42
C GLU A 147 -6.27 -7.19 5.76
N ILE A 148 -5.10 -6.59 5.56
CA ILE A 148 -3.91 -7.26 5.04
C ILE A 148 -2.93 -7.46 6.21
N PRO A 149 -2.71 -8.70 6.67
CA PRO A 149 -1.77 -8.99 7.73
C PRO A 149 -0.34 -8.60 7.36
N THR A 150 0.43 -8.16 8.34
CA THR A 150 1.83 -7.79 8.13
C THR A 150 2.70 -9.04 8.01
N GLY A 151 3.50 -9.13 6.95
CA GLY A 151 4.52 -10.17 6.80
C GLY A 151 4.00 -11.53 6.31
N ILE A 152 2.71 -11.64 6.00
CA ILE A 152 2.13 -12.84 5.38
C ILE A 152 1.93 -12.56 3.88
N PRO A 153 2.60 -13.29 2.98
CA PRO A 153 2.42 -13.10 1.54
C PRO A 153 0.97 -13.38 1.11
N LEU A 154 0.41 -12.51 0.28
CA LEU A 154 -0.87 -12.69 -0.40
C LEU A 154 -0.60 -12.98 -1.87
N VAL A 155 -1.04 -14.13 -2.37
CA VAL A 155 -0.78 -14.61 -3.73
C VAL A 155 -2.05 -14.47 -4.56
N PHE A 156 -1.90 -13.88 -5.74
CA PHE A 156 -2.92 -13.81 -6.78
C PHE A 156 -2.46 -14.61 -7.99
N GLU A 157 -3.38 -15.36 -8.56
CA GLU A 157 -3.25 -15.99 -9.87
C GLU A 157 -4.19 -15.27 -10.83
N PHE A 158 -3.81 -15.17 -12.10
CA PHE A 158 -4.56 -14.42 -13.11
C PHE A 158 -4.80 -15.32 -14.33
N ASP A 159 -5.95 -15.13 -14.97
CA ASP A 159 -6.26 -15.76 -16.25
C ASP A 159 -5.62 -14.99 -17.43
N GLU A 160 -5.89 -15.45 -18.66
CA GLU A 160 -5.37 -14.83 -19.89
C GLU A 160 -5.85 -13.38 -20.10
N ASN A 161 -6.97 -13.00 -19.47
CA ASN A 161 -7.54 -11.66 -19.56
C ASN A 161 -6.99 -10.70 -18.49
N MET A 162 -6.15 -11.18 -17.57
CA MET A 162 -5.74 -10.51 -16.33
C MET A 162 -6.88 -10.35 -15.29
N GLU A 163 -7.89 -11.21 -15.36
CA GLU A 163 -8.87 -11.33 -14.29
C GLU A 163 -8.31 -12.26 -13.19
N PRO A 164 -8.46 -11.92 -11.91
CA PRO A 164 -7.91 -12.74 -10.84
C PRO A 164 -8.72 -14.04 -10.68
N ILE A 165 -8.00 -15.16 -10.60
CA ILE A 165 -8.59 -16.47 -10.37
C ILE A 165 -8.81 -16.64 -8.87
N ARG A 166 -10.06 -16.91 -8.48
CA ARG A 166 -10.41 -17.12 -7.07
C ARG A 166 -9.82 -18.43 -6.55
N SER A 167 -8.94 -18.30 -5.55
CA SER A 167 -8.35 -19.43 -4.84
C SER A 167 -9.37 -20.15 -3.95
N ASN A 168 -9.26 -21.47 -3.84
CA ASN A 168 -10.03 -22.28 -2.88
C ASN A 168 -9.74 -21.91 -1.42
N PHE A 169 -8.63 -21.22 -1.16
CA PHE A 169 -8.23 -20.73 0.17
C PHE A 169 -8.43 -19.22 0.33
N SER A 170 -9.20 -18.60 -0.58
CA SER A 170 -9.56 -17.19 -0.50
C SER A 170 -10.36 -16.85 0.75
N LYS A 171 -10.22 -15.63 1.26
CA LYS A 171 -10.96 -15.12 2.43
C LYS A 171 -11.73 -13.85 2.08
N GLY A 172 -13.02 -13.84 2.42
CA GLY A 172 -13.89 -12.70 2.17
C GLY A 172 -13.96 -12.31 0.68
N ALA A 173 -13.83 -11.02 0.41
CA ALA A 173 -13.90 -10.46 -0.94
C ALA A 173 -12.60 -10.64 -1.77
N ILE A 174 -11.49 -11.02 -1.14
CA ILE A 174 -10.19 -11.15 -1.82
C ILE A 174 -10.15 -12.47 -2.58
N SER A 175 -9.81 -12.46 -3.87
CA SER A 175 -9.70 -13.69 -4.67
C SER A 175 -8.42 -14.49 -4.38
N GLY A 176 -7.34 -13.80 -4.02
CA GLY A 176 -6.06 -14.40 -3.68
C GLY A 176 -6.08 -15.19 -2.37
N SER A 177 -5.01 -15.93 -2.12
CA SER A 177 -4.80 -16.69 -0.88
C SER A 177 -3.50 -16.33 -0.19
N TYR A 178 -3.53 -16.35 1.13
CA TYR A 178 -2.37 -16.06 1.95
C TYR A 178 -1.48 -17.30 2.13
N LEU A 179 -0.16 -17.13 1.99
CA LEU A 179 0.83 -18.13 2.37
C LEU A 179 1.12 -18.00 3.87
N ALA A 180 0.20 -18.50 4.69
CA ALA A 180 0.42 -18.63 6.13
C ALA A 180 0.90 -20.05 6.48
N PRO A 181 1.82 -20.21 7.44
CA PRO A 181 2.00 -21.50 8.10
C PRO A 181 0.67 -21.98 8.72
N PRO A 182 0.45 -23.30 8.88
CA PRO A 182 -0.79 -23.85 9.44
C PRO A 182 -1.22 -23.27 10.80
N GLU A 183 -0.28 -22.67 11.52
CA GLU A 183 -0.43 -22.18 12.90
C GLU A 183 -0.83 -20.71 13.00
N VAL A 184 -0.80 -19.95 11.89
CA VAL A 184 -1.16 -18.53 11.89
C VAL A 184 -2.60 -18.36 11.45
N THR A 185 -3.51 -18.23 12.43
CA THR A 185 -4.89 -17.82 12.15
C THR A 185 -4.87 -16.39 11.61
N ILE A 186 -5.13 -16.25 10.31
CA ILE A 186 -5.41 -14.94 9.71
C ILE A 186 -6.83 -14.58 10.18
N ALA A 187 -6.89 -13.64 11.14
CA ALA A 187 -8.13 -13.09 11.68
C ALA A 187 -8.91 -12.31 10.62
#